data_AF-A0A520DHC8-F1
#
_entry.id   AF-A0A520DHC8-F1
#
_cell.length_a   1.000
_cell.length_b   1.000
_cell.length_c   1.000
_cell.angle_alpha   90.00
_cell.angle_beta   90.00
_cell.angle_gamma   90.00
#
_symmetry.space_group_name_H-M   'P 1'
#
loop_
_entity.id
_entity.type
_entity.pdbx_description
1 polymer ?
#
loop_
_entity_poly.entity_id
_entity_poly.type
_entity_poly.pdbx_seq_one_letter_code
_entity_poly.pdbx_strand_id
1 'polypeptide(L)'
;MNNVRQVVMQVVRRSGGSTHHVQFMVDDSFIDRLRQLRSLVPSLTAINRQRDLVIDKVRVRLPNAIWRSGAQMDSRVDGSCVVVAAEGFFSCGGKDAASKEKLVTYAFPIARLAELHEQRRPGETLFLRDGILVNDQPSDSPAGRWMALLNECKESGLADPASDFDTLQGVPLRVERGAHVPQSLHLN
;
A
#
# COMPACT_ATOMS: atom_id res chain seq x y z
N MET A 1 13.89 4.77 -16.64
CA MET A 1 13.18 5.49 -15.57
C MET A 1 12.00 4.63 -15.15
N ASN A 2 11.83 4.32 -13.86
CA ASN A 2 10.70 3.50 -13.44
C ASN A 2 9.41 4.33 -13.55
N ASN A 3 8.45 3.82 -14.32
CA ASN A 3 7.16 4.46 -14.55
C ASN A 3 6.27 4.30 -13.32
N VAL A 4 6.57 5.03 -12.25
CA VAL A 4 5.98 4.85 -10.91
C VAL A 4 5.14 6.06 -10.53
N ARG A 5 3.96 5.82 -9.95
CA ARG A 5 3.07 6.86 -9.37
C ARG A 5 2.69 6.49 -7.94
N GLN A 6 2.43 7.49 -7.11
CA GLN A 6 1.87 7.27 -5.78
C GLN A 6 0.34 7.31 -5.87
N VAL A 7 -0.37 6.39 -5.22
CA VAL A 7 -1.82 6.44 -5.09
C VAL A 7 -2.18 6.68 -3.63
N VAL A 8 -3.10 7.61 -3.39
CA VAL A 8 -3.64 7.93 -2.06
C VAL A 8 -5.15 7.76 -2.11
N MET A 9 -5.67 6.70 -1.48
CA MET A 9 -7.11 6.41 -1.45
C MET A 9 -7.71 6.75 -0.09
N GLN A 10 -8.83 7.47 -0.10
CA GLN A 10 -9.64 7.72 1.10
C GLN A 10 -10.12 6.40 1.73
N VAL A 11 -9.94 6.27 3.04
CA VAL A 11 -10.41 5.16 3.87
C VAL A 11 -11.67 5.57 4.62
N VAL A 12 -12.73 4.80 4.46
CA VAL A 12 -14.01 4.96 5.15
C VAL A 12 -13.96 4.22 6.49
N ARG A 13 -14.23 4.95 7.57
CA ARG A 13 -14.45 4.41 8.92
C ARG A 13 -15.91 4.61 9.34
N ARG A 14 -16.43 3.70 10.18
CA ARG A 14 -17.73 3.86 10.83
C ARG A 14 -17.73 4.97 11.88
N SER A 15 -16.57 5.20 12.51
CA SER A 15 -16.36 6.33 13.42
C SER A 15 -16.34 7.70 12.73
N GLY A 16 -16.38 7.74 11.39
CA GLY A 16 -16.06 8.93 10.62
C GLY A 16 -14.56 9.26 10.66
N GLY A 17 -14.22 10.44 10.12
CA GLY A 17 -12.86 10.96 9.99
C GLY A 17 -12.52 11.28 8.54
N SER A 18 -12.26 12.55 8.24
CA SER A 18 -12.05 13.04 6.87
C SER A 18 -10.64 12.78 6.33
N THR A 19 -9.62 12.73 7.18
CA THR A 19 -8.21 12.60 6.79
C THR A 19 -7.75 11.16 6.56
N HIS A 20 -8.59 10.16 6.81
CA HIS A 20 -8.18 8.76 6.75
C HIS A 20 -7.92 8.29 5.33
N HIS A 21 -6.76 7.68 5.11
CA HIS A 21 -6.34 7.23 3.79
C HIS A 21 -5.32 6.10 3.84
N VAL A 22 -5.17 5.42 2.71
CA VAL A 22 -4.10 4.44 2.44
C VAL A 22 -3.27 4.91 1.26
N GLN A 23 -1.94 4.81 1.38
CA GLN A 23 -0.97 5.18 0.35
C GLN A 23 -0.25 3.93 -0.14
N PHE A 24 -0.01 3.83 -1.44
CA PHE A 24 0.85 2.79 -2.04
C PHE A 24 1.40 3.25 -3.39
N MET A 25 2.45 2.57 -3.86
CA MET A 25 3.05 2.85 -5.17
C MET A 25 2.43 1.95 -6.25
N VAL A 26 2.31 2.50 -7.46
CA VAL A 26 1.81 1.81 -8.66
C VAL A 26 2.88 1.92 -9.75
N ASP A 27 3.27 0.77 -10.28
CA ASP A 27 4.11 0.60 -11.46
C ASP A 27 3.39 -0.25 -12.51
N ASP A 28 4.03 -0.47 -13.66
CA ASP A 28 3.45 -1.28 -14.75
C ASP A 28 3.14 -2.72 -14.27
N SER A 29 3.99 -3.28 -13.39
CA SER A 29 3.78 -4.62 -12.82
C SER A 29 2.55 -4.69 -11.90
N PHE A 30 2.25 -3.62 -11.16
CA PHE A 30 1.06 -3.51 -10.32
C PHE A 30 -0.21 -3.45 -11.17
N ILE A 31 -0.20 -2.65 -12.25
CA ILE A 31 -1.32 -2.57 -13.20
C ILE A 31 -1.59 -3.93 -13.85
N ASP A 32 -0.55 -4.62 -14.32
CA ASP A 32 -0.72 -5.93 -14.96
C ASP A 32 -1.17 -7.01 -13.98
N ARG A 33 -0.68 -6.99 -12.73
CA ARG A 33 -1.21 -7.85 -11.66
C ARG A 33 -2.67 -7.56 -11.36
N LEU A 34 -3.11 -6.30 -11.32
CA LEU A 34 -4.53 -5.97 -11.17
C LEU A 34 -5.38 -6.52 -12.33
N ARG A 35 -4.91 -6.38 -13.57
CA ARG A 35 -5.56 -6.93 -14.77
C ARG A 35 -5.67 -8.48 -14.68
N GLN A 36 -4.61 -9.16 -14.26
CA GLN A 36 -4.60 -10.61 -14.02
C GLN A 36 -5.56 -11.03 -12.89
N LEU A 37 -5.56 -10.34 -11.75
CA LEU A 37 -6.48 -10.63 -10.65
C LEU A 37 -7.95 -10.42 -11.07
N ARG A 38 -8.21 -9.43 -11.93
CA ARG A 38 -9.53 -9.21 -12.51
C ARG A 38 -9.97 -10.34 -13.44
N SER A 39 -9.07 -10.99 -14.19
CA SER A 39 -9.45 -12.12 -15.05
C SER A 39 -9.85 -13.38 -14.26
N LEU A 40 -9.43 -13.51 -13.00
CA LEU A 40 -9.84 -14.61 -12.10
C LEU A 40 -11.28 -14.47 -11.60
N VAL A 41 -11.89 -13.29 -11.70
CA VAL A 41 -13.27 -13.01 -11.27
C VAL A 41 -14.18 -12.99 -12.51
N PRO A 42 -14.91 -14.06 -12.85
CA PRO A 42 -15.81 -14.07 -14.00
C PRO A 42 -16.92 -13.01 -13.85
N SER A 43 -17.39 -12.46 -14.96
CA SER A 43 -18.58 -11.60 -14.96
C SER A 43 -19.84 -12.40 -14.62
N LEU A 44 -20.71 -11.86 -13.76
CA LEU A 44 -21.94 -12.52 -13.30
C LEU A 44 -23.09 -12.45 -14.34
N THR A 45 -22.78 -12.81 -15.58
CA THR A 45 -23.74 -12.96 -16.68
C THR A 45 -24.70 -14.13 -16.42
N ALA A 46 -25.81 -14.19 -17.15
CA ALA A 46 -26.82 -15.25 -17.00
C ALA A 46 -26.23 -16.67 -17.07
N ILE A 47 -25.19 -16.88 -17.89
CA ILE A 47 -24.47 -18.16 -18.05
C ILE A 47 -23.74 -18.56 -16.74
N ASN A 48 -23.16 -17.60 -16.02
CA ASN A 48 -22.45 -17.88 -14.76
C ASN A 48 -23.39 -17.99 -13.56
N ARG A 49 -24.65 -17.53 -13.65
CA ARG A 49 -25.68 -17.74 -12.60
C ARG A 49 -26.16 -19.18 -12.49
N GLN A 50 -25.92 -20.03 -13.51
CA GLN A 50 -26.25 -21.46 -13.50
C GLN A 50 -25.12 -22.34 -12.95
N ARG A 51 -24.00 -21.77 -12.50
CA ARG A 51 -22.89 -22.51 -11.88
C ARG A 51 -23.07 -22.56 -10.37
N ASP A 52 -22.91 -23.73 -9.77
CA ASP A 52 -23.04 -23.93 -8.33
C ASP A 52 -21.98 -23.16 -7.51
N LEU A 53 -20.81 -22.92 -8.11
CA LEU A 53 -19.69 -22.20 -7.48
C LEU A 53 -19.06 -21.19 -8.44
N VAL A 54 -18.88 -19.96 -7.97
CA VAL A 54 -18.28 -18.84 -8.72
C VAL A 54 -17.36 -18.02 -7.81
N ILE A 55 -16.21 -17.59 -8.33
CA ILE A 55 -15.34 -16.62 -7.63
C ILE A 55 -15.95 -15.22 -7.76
N ASP A 56 -16.60 -14.75 -6.70
CA ASP A 56 -17.18 -13.40 -6.60
C ASP A 56 -16.12 -12.29 -6.48
N LYS A 57 -15.03 -12.57 -5.76
CA LYS A 57 -13.93 -11.64 -5.50
C LYS A 57 -12.64 -12.36 -5.13
N VAL A 58 -11.51 -11.73 -5.44
CA VAL A 58 -10.18 -12.15 -5.02
C VAL A 58 -9.60 -11.11 -4.06
N ARG A 59 -8.96 -11.56 -2.98
CA ARG A 59 -8.27 -10.71 -1.99
C ARG A 59 -6.79 -11.08 -1.98
N VAL A 60 -5.92 -10.10 -2.20
CA VAL A 60 -4.45 -10.29 -2.23
C VAL A 60 -3.78 -9.33 -1.27
N ARG A 61 -2.70 -9.76 -0.61
CA ARG A 61 -1.95 -8.92 0.33
C ARG A 61 -1.39 -7.69 -0.37
N LEU A 62 -1.47 -6.54 0.29
CA LEU A 62 -0.88 -5.27 -0.15
C LEU A 62 0.18 -4.87 0.90
N PRO A 63 1.40 -5.43 0.81
CA PRO A 63 2.40 -5.34 1.89
C PRO A 63 2.99 -3.94 2.05
N ASN A 64 3.11 -3.19 0.95
CA ASN A 64 3.78 -1.88 0.92
C ASN A 64 2.80 -0.71 1.09
N ALA A 65 1.60 -0.96 1.66
CA ALA A 65 0.61 0.08 1.89
C ALA A 65 0.78 0.75 3.25
N ILE A 66 0.88 2.07 3.24
CA ILE A 66 0.95 2.92 4.44
C ILE A 66 -0.47 3.35 4.77
N TRP A 67 -0.98 2.94 5.93
CA TRP A 67 -2.34 3.26 6.38
C TRP A 67 -2.30 4.37 7.42
N ARG A 68 -2.87 5.53 7.09
CA ARG A 68 -3.00 6.67 8.00
C ARG A 68 -4.44 6.79 8.46
N SER A 69 -4.80 6.01 9.48
CA SER A 69 -6.15 5.91 10.04
C SER A 69 -6.15 6.09 11.57
N GLY A 70 -6.01 7.34 12.02
CA GLY A 70 -6.09 7.70 13.44
C GLY A 70 -5.81 9.18 13.67
N ALA A 71 -5.85 9.63 14.93
CA ALA A 71 -5.35 10.94 15.34
C ALA A 71 -3.81 10.98 15.37
N GLN A 72 -3.19 9.86 15.74
CA GLN A 72 -1.80 9.57 15.41
C GLN A 72 -1.78 8.87 14.04
N MET A 73 -0.91 9.31 13.13
CA MET A 73 -0.94 8.84 11.74
C MET A 73 -0.35 7.44 11.52
N ASP A 74 0.19 6.80 12.56
CA ASP A 74 0.79 5.45 12.53
C ASP A 74 -0.17 4.36 13.02
N SER A 75 -1.33 4.24 12.37
CA SER A 75 -2.23 3.13 12.65
C SER A 75 -1.66 1.82 12.12
N ARG A 76 -1.25 0.92 13.02
CA ARG A 76 -0.92 -0.47 12.66
C ARG A 76 -2.16 -1.15 12.08
N VAL A 77 -2.07 -1.61 10.83
CA VAL A 77 -3.19 -2.27 10.13
C VAL A 77 -2.87 -3.74 9.84
N ASP A 78 -3.67 -4.62 10.41
CA ASP A 78 -3.61 -6.06 10.18
C ASP A 78 -4.29 -6.43 8.85
N GLY A 79 -3.65 -7.33 8.09
CA GLY A 79 -4.26 -7.93 6.91
C GLY A 79 -4.52 -6.99 5.73
N SER A 80 -3.68 -5.95 5.56
CA SER A 80 -3.70 -5.03 4.41
C SER A 80 -3.78 -5.78 3.08
N CYS A 81 -4.72 -5.40 2.23
CA CYS A 81 -5.03 -6.07 0.98
C CYS A 81 -5.61 -5.15 -0.10
N VAL A 82 -5.49 -5.60 -1.35
CA VAL A 82 -6.41 -5.25 -2.42
C VAL A 82 -7.51 -6.31 -2.50
N VAL A 83 -8.74 -5.87 -2.73
CA VAL A 83 -9.89 -6.71 -3.10
C VAL A 83 -10.29 -6.35 -4.53
N VAL A 84 -10.28 -7.33 -5.43
CA VAL A 84 -10.83 -7.21 -6.78
C VAL A 84 -12.15 -7.96 -6.82
N ALA A 85 -13.22 -7.27 -7.20
CA ALA A 85 -14.57 -7.83 -7.31
C ALA A 85 -14.99 -7.94 -8.78
N ALA A 86 -16.23 -8.38 -9.01
CA ALA A 86 -16.85 -8.37 -10.33
C ALA A 86 -16.84 -6.95 -10.95
N GLU A 87 -17.17 -6.87 -12.24
CA GLU A 87 -17.35 -5.62 -13.01
C GLU A 87 -16.10 -4.76 -13.27
N GLY A 88 -14.93 -5.03 -12.67
CA GLY A 88 -13.68 -4.33 -13.05
C GLY A 88 -13.16 -3.34 -12.02
N PHE A 89 -13.64 -3.42 -10.79
CA PHE A 89 -13.26 -2.54 -9.71
C PHE A 89 -12.30 -3.20 -8.72
N PHE A 90 -11.46 -2.40 -8.09
CA PHE A 90 -10.69 -2.77 -6.91
C PHE A 90 -10.97 -1.83 -5.74
N SER A 91 -10.76 -2.31 -4.52
CA SER A 91 -10.70 -1.47 -3.31
C SER A 91 -9.57 -1.96 -2.40
N CYS A 92 -9.09 -1.10 -1.51
CA CYS A 92 -8.16 -1.51 -0.46
C CYS A 92 -8.94 -1.86 0.81
N GLY A 93 -8.42 -2.82 1.57
CA GLY A 93 -9.02 -3.27 2.83
C GLY A 93 -7.99 -3.62 3.89
N GLY A 94 -8.38 -3.46 5.15
CA GLY A 94 -7.53 -3.77 6.30
C GLY A 94 -8.35 -3.87 7.58
N LYS A 95 -7.67 -4.11 8.71
CA LYS A 95 -8.25 -4.05 10.04
C LYS A 95 -7.34 -3.21 10.94
N ASP A 96 -7.88 -2.17 11.55
CA ASP A 96 -7.18 -1.36 12.54
C ASP A 96 -6.80 -2.26 13.73
N ALA A 97 -5.51 -2.35 14.07
CA ALA A 97 -5.04 -3.32 15.06
C ALA A 97 -5.44 -2.98 16.49
N ALA A 98 -5.75 -1.71 16.80
CA ALA A 98 -6.12 -1.27 18.15
C ALA A 98 -7.64 -1.38 18.38
N SER A 99 -8.43 -0.67 17.58
CA SER A 99 -9.90 -0.64 17.65
C SER A 99 -10.57 -1.89 17.10
N LYS A 100 -9.82 -2.72 16.35
CA LYS A 100 -10.33 -3.88 15.59
C LYS A 100 -11.36 -3.51 14.51
N GLU A 101 -11.48 -2.23 14.16
CA GLU A 101 -12.37 -1.74 13.11
C GLU A 101 -11.94 -2.23 11.71
N LYS A 102 -12.91 -2.51 10.85
CA LYS A 102 -12.66 -2.81 9.43
C LYS A 102 -12.44 -1.51 8.66
N LEU A 103 -11.28 -1.40 8.02
CA LEU A 103 -10.93 -0.29 7.14
C LEU A 103 -11.19 -0.69 5.69
N VAL A 104 -11.83 0.17 4.91
CA VAL A 104 -12.10 -0.03 3.48
C VAL A 104 -11.99 1.28 2.71
N THR A 105 -11.58 1.24 1.44
CA THR A 105 -11.72 2.37 0.52
C THR A 105 -13.01 2.24 -0.28
N TYR A 106 -13.41 3.32 -0.95
CA TYR A 106 -14.32 3.22 -2.09
C TYR A 106 -13.71 2.32 -3.18
N ALA A 107 -14.59 1.73 -3.99
CA ALA A 107 -14.19 0.98 -5.17
C ALA A 107 -13.75 1.94 -6.28
N PHE A 108 -12.70 1.58 -7.03
CA PHE A 108 -12.18 2.36 -8.15
C PHE A 108 -12.00 1.47 -9.39
N PRO A 109 -12.28 1.96 -10.62
CA PRO A 109 -12.14 1.12 -11.82
C PRO A 109 -10.67 0.81 -12.12
N ILE A 110 -10.35 -0.47 -12.35
CA ILE A 110 -9.00 -0.93 -12.72
C ILE A 110 -8.58 -0.34 -14.07
N ALA A 111 -9.50 -0.30 -15.04
CA ALA A 111 -9.26 0.33 -16.34
C ALA A 111 -8.90 1.81 -16.19
N ARG A 112 -9.63 2.56 -15.36
CA ARG A 112 -9.35 3.98 -15.12
C ARG A 112 -8.02 4.20 -14.40
N LEU A 113 -7.62 3.34 -13.47
CA LEU A 113 -6.30 3.42 -12.86
C LEU A 113 -5.18 3.18 -13.90
N ALA A 114 -5.37 2.23 -14.81
CA ALA A 114 -4.42 1.96 -15.88
C ALA A 114 -4.29 3.13 -16.87
N GLU A 115 -5.42 3.70 -17.33
CA GLU A 115 -5.43 4.91 -18.16
C GLU A 115 -4.68 6.07 -17.49
N LEU A 116 -4.92 6.30 -16.19
CA LEU A 116 -4.23 7.34 -15.44
C LEU A 116 -2.74 7.04 -15.30
N HIS A 117 -2.36 5.78 -15.14
CA HIS A 117 -0.96 5.36 -15.11
C HIS A 117 -0.24 5.54 -16.46
N GLU A 118 -0.96 5.47 -17.57
CA GLU A 118 -0.43 5.74 -18.91
C GLU A 118 -0.40 7.25 -19.23
N GLN A 119 -1.38 8.03 -18.76
CA GLN A 119 -1.57 9.45 -19.09
C GLN A 119 -0.84 10.44 -18.15
N ARG A 120 -0.69 10.10 -16.86
CA ARG A 120 -0.17 11.00 -15.82
C ARG A 120 1.35 11.00 -15.79
N ARG A 121 1.97 12.04 -15.21
CA ARG A 121 3.44 12.11 -15.17
C ARG A 121 4.01 11.06 -14.20
N PRO A 122 5.15 10.41 -14.50
CA PRO A 122 5.88 9.62 -13.51
C PRO A 122 6.19 10.49 -12.28
N GLY A 123 6.04 9.92 -11.08
CA GLY A 123 6.15 10.63 -9.80
C GLY A 123 4.90 11.39 -9.36
N GLU A 124 3.86 11.52 -10.20
CA GLU A 124 2.60 12.17 -9.80
C GLU A 124 1.88 11.37 -8.70
N THR A 125 1.28 12.07 -7.73
CA THR A 125 0.41 11.48 -6.71
C THR A 125 -1.04 11.55 -7.17
N LEU A 126 -1.70 10.39 -7.29
CA LEU A 126 -3.10 10.26 -7.67
C LEU A 126 -3.97 10.16 -6.42
N PHE A 127 -4.75 11.21 -6.16
CA PHE A 127 -5.65 11.31 -5.02
C PHE A 127 -7.03 10.75 -5.40
N LEU A 128 -7.44 9.67 -4.75
CA LEU A 128 -8.70 8.98 -5.01
C LEU A 128 -9.64 9.09 -3.80
N ARG A 129 -10.82 9.67 -4.00
CA ARG A 129 -11.81 9.93 -2.95
C ARG A 129 -13.21 9.65 -3.50
N ASP A 130 -14.11 9.11 -2.68
CA ASP A 130 -15.50 8.84 -3.06
C ASP A 130 -15.66 8.05 -4.40
N GLY A 131 -14.64 7.25 -4.77
CA GLY A 131 -14.59 6.46 -6.02
C GLY A 131 -14.10 7.20 -7.27
N ILE A 132 -13.66 8.46 -7.16
CA ILE A 132 -13.21 9.30 -8.29
C ILE A 132 -11.77 9.82 -8.12
N LEU A 133 -11.16 10.28 -9.22
CA LEU A 133 -9.90 11.04 -9.18
C LEU A 133 -10.16 12.48 -8.77
N VAL A 134 -9.37 12.96 -7.81
CA VAL A 134 -9.52 14.29 -7.20
C VAL A 134 -8.57 15.32 -7.80
N ASN A 135 -7.45 14.91 -8.42
CA ASN A 135 -6.43 15.79 -8.99
C ASN A 135 -6.99 16.89 -9.92
N ASP A 136 -8.09 16.60 -10.62
CA ASP A 136 -8.70 17.49 -11.61
C ASP A 136 -9.92 18.26 -11.06
N GLN A 137 -10.22 18.13 -9.76
CA GLN A 137 -11.34 18.83 -9.12
C GLN A 137 -10.96 20.25 -8.70
N PRO A 138 -11.90 21.23 -8.72
CA PRO A 138 -11.68 22.57 -8.18
C PRO A 138 -11.18 22.53 -6.73
N SER A 139 -10.25 23.42 -6.36
CA SER A 139 -9.61 23.44 -5.04
C SER A 139 -10.57 23.76 -3.89
N ASP A 140 -11.63 24.52 -4.15
CA ASP A 140 -12.71 24.86 -3.23
C ASP A 140 -13.74 23.73 -3.04
N SER A 141 -13.79 22.77 -3.97
CA SER A 141 -14.65 21.59 -3.84
C SER A 141 -14.33 20.78 -2.57
N PRO A 142 -15.27 19.99 -2.03
CA PRO A 142 -15.01 19.13 -0.88
C PRO A 142 -13.85 18.15 -1.10
N ALA A 143 -13.61 17.75 -2.36
CA ALA A 143 -12.53 16.85 -2.73
C ALA A 143 -11.19 17.60 -2.85
N GLY A 144 -11.16 18.78 -3.50
CA GLY A 144 -9.98 19.64 -3.56
C GLY A 144 -9.47 20.06 -2.18
N ARG A 145 -10.36 20.48 -1.28
CA ARG A 145 -10.01 20.80 0.11
C ARG A 145 -9.45 19.61 0.90
N TRP A 146 -9.86 18.38 0.57
CA TRP A 146 -9.29 17.17 1.16
C TRP A 146 -7.88 16.89 0.65
N MET A 147 -7.63 17.09 -0.64
CA MET A 147 -6.29 17.02 -1.22
C MET A 147 -5.33 18.04 -0.57
N ALA A 148 -5.79 19.28 -0.41
CA ALA A 148 -5.04 20.34 0.28
C ALA A 148 -4.69 19.94 1.72
N LEU A 149 -5.68 19.51 2.50
CA LEU A 149 -5.49 19.04 3.89
C LEU A 149 -4.48 17.87 3.98
N LEU A 150 -4.47 16.94 3.01
CA LEU A 150 -3.49 15.86 2.99
C LEU A 150 -2.08 16.33 2.62
N ASN A 151 -1.94 17.33 1.74
CA ASN A 151 -0.66 17.94 1.43
C ASN A 151 -0.13 18.74 2.64
N GLU A 152 -0.97 19.52 3.31
CA GLU A 152 -0.63 20.22 4.56
C GLU A 152 -0.18 19.24 5.66
N CYS A 153 -0.85 18.10 5.83
CA CYS A 153 -0.42 17.02 6.73
C CYS A 153 0.90 16.33 6.29
N LYS A 154 1.26 16.38 5.01
CA LYS A 154 2.55 15.87 4.50
C LYS A 154 3.68 16.87 4.73
N GLU A 155 3.42 18.15 4.54
CA GLU A 155 4.38 19.26 4.70
C GLU A 155 4.67 19.57 6.18
N SER A 156 3.66 19.49 7.05
CA SER A 156 3.84 19.58 8.51
C SER A 156 4.56 18.38 9.13
N GLY A 157 4.64 17.25 8.40
CA GLY A 157 5.41 16.06 8.77
C GLY A 157 6.91 16.21 8.49
N LEU A 158 7.49 17.39 8.69
CA LEU A 158 8.90 17.73 8.40
C LEU A 158 9.88 17.13 9.43
N ALA A 159 9.80 15.82 9.60
CA ALA A 159 10.86 14.93 10.08
C ALA A 159 10.40 13.49 9.85
N ASP A 160 10.76 12.89 8.71
CA ASP A 160 11.04 11.45 8.73
C ASP A 160 12.22 11.28 9.70
N PRO A 161 12.09 10.57 10.84
CA PRO A 161 13.27 10.07 11.49
C PRO A 161 13.96 9.17 10.47
N ALA A 162 15.19 9.52 10.10
CA ALA A 162 15.95 8.75 9.13
C ALA A 162 15.88 7.27 9.51
N SER A 163 15.53 6.41 8.54
CA SER A 163 15.41 4.97 8.75
C SER A 163 16.77 4.41 9.14
N ASP A 164 17.05 4.38 10.44
CA ASP A 164 18.34 4.04 11.04
C ASP A 164 18.55 2.52 11.02
N PHE A 165 18.59 1.98 9.80
CA PHE A 165 18.72 0.56 9.48
C PHE A 165 19.87 0.34 8.50
N ASP A 166 21.02 0.96 8.79
CA ASP A 166 22.28 0.67 8.10
C ASP A 166 23.50 0.65 9.06
N THR A 167 23.34 0.00 10.22
CA THR A 167 24.43 -0.29 11.17
C THR A 167 24.62 -1.79 11.43
N LEU A 168 24.59 -2.61 10.37
CA LEU A 168 25.07 -4.00 10.41
C LEU A 168 25.96 -4.35 9.21
N GLN A 169 27.02 -3.57 8.99
CA GLN A 169 28.27 -4.12 8.45
C GLN A 169 29.25 -4.37 9.59
N GLY A 170 29.70 -5.62 9.73
CA GLY A 170 30.54 -6.02 10.84
C GLY A 170 30.82 -7.52 10.86
N VAL A 171 31.32 -8.08 9.76
CA VAL A 171 31.98 -9.39 9.77
C VAL A 171 33.45 -9.16 10.11
N PRO A 172 33.96 -9.58 11.28
CA PRO A 172 35.39 -9.64 11.52
C PRO A 172 35.94 -10.86 10.79
N LEU A 173 36.96 -10.64 9.97
CA LEU A 173 37.74 -11.68 9.31
C LEU A 173 38.27 -12.70 10.32
N ARG A 174 38.33 -13.98 9.92
CA ARG A 174 39.10 -15.00 10.63
C ARG A 174 40.54 -14.49 10.80
N VAL A 175 40.97 -14.31 12.05
CA VAL A 175 42.38 -14.13 12.37
C VAL A 175 43.01 -15.52 12.47
N GLU A 176 43.74 -15.93 11.43
CA GLU A 176 44.85 -16.85 11.65
C GLU A 176 45.92 -16.14 12.48
N ARG A 177 46.30 -16.73 13.61
CA ARG A 177 47.61 -16.47 14.24
C ARG A 177 48.23 -17.82 14.59
N GLY A 178 49.36 -18.09 13.96
CA GLY A 178 50.07 -19.36 14.05
C GLY A 178 50.77 -19.61 15.40
N ALA A 179 51.28 -20.82 15.53
CA ALA A 179 51.91 -21.39 16.72
C ALA A 179 53.27 -20.79 17.12
N HIS A 180 53.67 -21.02 18.40
CA HIS A 180 55.04 -21.18 18.99
C HIS A 180 55.00 -20.77 20.49
N VAL A 181 55.52 -21.48 21.50
CA VAL A 181 56.09 -22.86 21.66
C VAL A 181 55.53 -23.49 23.01
N PRO A 182 56.11 -24.47 23.76
CA PRO A 182 55.36 -25.24 24.78
C PRO A 182 55.66 -24.86 26.24
N GLN A 183 54.91 -25.45 27.19
CA GLN A 183 55.39 -25.66 28.57
C GLN A 183 56.00 -27.06 28.71
N SER A 184 57.17 -27.11 29.34
CA SER A 184 58.02 -28.29 29.49
C SER A 184 57.57 -29.23 30.61
N LEU A 185 57.79 -30.53 30.39
CA LEU A 185 57.73 -31.57 31.41
C LEU A 185 58.65 -31.24 32.59
N HIS A 186 58.15 -31.41 33.82
CA HIS A 186 58.99 -31.63 35.00
C HIS A 186 58.78 -33.06 35.49
N LEU A 187 59.87 -33.83 35.47
CA LEU A 187 60.01 -35.15 36.09
C LEU A 187 61.32 -35.13 36.86
N ASN A 188 61.23 -35.33 38.17
CA ASN A 188 62.27 -35.81 39.10
C ASN A 188 61.57 -36.11 40.43
#